data_AF-A0A9D3PZQ2-F1
#
_entry.id   AF-A0A9D3PZQ2-F1
#
_cell.length_a   1.000
_cell.length_b   1.000
_cell.length_c   1.000
_cell.angle_alpha   90.00
_cell.angle_beta   90.00
_cell.angle_gamma   90.00
#
_symmetry.space_group_name_H-M   'P 1'
#
loop_
_entity.id
_entity.type
_entity.pdbx_description
1 polymer ?
#
loop_
_entity_poly.entity_id
_entity_poly.type
_entity_poly.pdbx_seq_one_letter_code
_entity_poly.pdbx_strand_id
1 'polypeptide(L)'
;MVPPLFPGKENHRAPPTKVPPEKIKLNALPEILKEVTSVIEQAWKLPESERKKIIRRLYLKWHPDKNAENLEIATEVFKHLQNEISRMEKQSLADQSADRASRRPFSTSSTRFQSEKFSFQRFYTSWNQEATSHKSEKQQFREHYTSYAGSSHSNRFFVPPSFKSVGNPVEARRWLRQARANFSAARNDLHKNANEWVCFKCYLATKLALIAADYAVRGKSDKDVKPTALAQKVEEYNSQLAGLAKDVHILEGYGVDSLRTRYPDLLPFPQIPNDRYTSEVAMRVMECTARIIIKLETFVQQKV
;
A
#
# COMPACT_ATOMS: atom_id res chain seq x y z
N MET A 1 -26.09 7.61 48.17
CA MET A 1 -26.39 7.11 46.81
C MET A 1 -25.18 6.29 46.38
N VAL A 2 -25.28 4.96 46.46
CA VAL A 2 -24.18 4.00 46.30
C VAL A 2 -24.22 3.44 44.87
N PRO A 3 -23.09 3.29 44.15
CA PRO A 3 -23.09 2.75 42.80
C PRO A 3 -23.23 1.21 42.80
N PRO A 4 -23.80 0.59 41.74
CA PRO A 4 -24.04 -0.85 41.72
C PRO A 4 -22.77 -1.67 41.46
N LEU A 5 -22.63 -2.77 42.21
CA LEU A 5 -21.65 -3.84 42.06
C LEU A 5 -22.05 -4.77 40.89
N PHE A 6 -21.13 -4.98 39.93
CA PHE A 6 -21.26 -6.04 38.92
C PHE A 6 -20.57 -7.31 39.40
N PRO A 7 -21.22 -8.50 39.38
CA PRO A 7 -20.59 -9.75 39.78
C PRO A 7 -19.66 -10.27 38.67
N GLY A 8 -18.38 -10.48 39.01
CA GLY A 8 -17.39 -11.11 38.16
C GLY A 8 -17.66 -12.62 38.03
N LYS A 9 -17.78 -13.11 36.79
CA LYS A 9 -17.73 -14.55 36.50
C LYS A 9 -16.27 -15.00 36.44
N GLU A 10 -15.83 -15.73 37.45
CA GLU A 10 -14.59 -16.51 37.44
C GLU A 10 -14.73 -17.66 36.44
N ASN A 11 -13.98 -17.59 35.33
CA ASN A 11 -13.80 -18.74 34.43
C ASN A 11 -12.45 -19.39 34.78
N HIS A 12 -12.49 -20.40 35.66
CA HIS A 12 -11.35 -21.30 35.88
C HIS A 12 -11.13 -22.16 34.63
N ARG A 13 -10.25 -21.70 33.73
CA ARG A 13 -9.70 -22.54 32.65
C ARG A 13 -8.42 -23.20 33.16
N ALA A 14 -8.40 -24.53 33.16
CA ALA A 14 -7.21 -25.33 33.50
C ALA A 14 -5.99 -24.90 32.65
N PRO A 15 -4.77 -24.92 33.22
CA PRO A 15 -3.56 -24.50 32.52
C PRO A 15 -3.26 -25.44 31.35
N PRO A 16 -2.98 -24.91 30.14
CA PRO A 16 -2.62 -25.73 28.99
C PRO A 16 -1.19 -26.28 29.15
N THR A 17 -1.06 -27.58 28.90
CA THR A 17 0.18 -28.36 28.88
C THR A 17 1.19 -27.74 27.90
N LYS A 18 2.42 -27.50 28.38
CA LYS A 18 3.52 -26.91 27.60
C LYS A 18 4.00 -27.90 26.53
N VAL A 19 3.71 -27.63 25.25
CA VAL A 19 4.35 -28.32 24.12
C VAL A 19 5.58 -27.51 23.69
N PRO A 20 6.77 -28.12 23.47
CA PRO A 20 7.98 -27.40 23.06
C PRO A 20 7.87 -26.85 21.63
N PRO A 21 8.59 -25.77 21.27
CA PRO A 21 8.59 -25.24 19.90
C PRO A 21 9.23 -26.24 18.91
N GLU A 22 8.57 -26.47 17.78
CA GLU A 22 9.01 -27.37 16.71
C GLU A 22 10.32 -26.88 16.07
N LYS A 23 11.37 -27.69 16.17
CA LYS A 23 12.60 -27.54 15.40
C LYS A 23 12.28 -27.64 13.91
N ILE A 24 12.82 -26.75 13.08
CA ILE A 24 12.68 -26.87 11.62
C ILE A 24 13.39 -28.16 11.20
N LYS A 25 12.65 -29.09 10.58
CA LYS A 25 13.21 -30.36 10.12
C LYS A 25 14.26 -30.10 9.03
N LEU A 26 15.47 -30.64 9.18
CA LEU A 26 16.60 -30.48 8.25
C LEU A 26 16.24 -30.83 6.79
N ASN A 27 15.29 -31.73 6.58
CA ASN A 27 14.81 -32.14 5.25
C ASN A 27 14.09 -31.02 4.47
N ALA A 28 13.71 -29.92 5.12
CA ALA A 28 13.04 -28.78 4.48
C ALA A 28 14.04 -27.77 3.86
N LEU A 29 15.34 -27.90 4.12
CA LEU A 29 16.34 -26.94 3.64
C LEU A 29 16.33 -26.75 2.11
N PRO A 30 16.31 -27.80 1.27
CA PRO A 30 16.29 -27.63 -0.19
C PRO A 30 15.04 -26.91 -0.70
N GLU A 31 13.88 -27.14 -0.07
CA GLU A 31 12.63 -26.47 -0.42
C GLU A 31 12.67 -24.98 -0.06
N ILE A 32 13.22 -24.66 1.12
CA ILE A 32 13.40 -23.28 1.58
C ILE A 32 14.34 -22.50 0.64
N LEU A 33 15.46 -23.12 0.23
CA LEU A 33 16.39 -22.47 -0.71
C LEU A 33 15.73 -22.18 -2.06
N LYS A 34 14.91 -23.12 -2.56
CA LYS A 34 14.14 -22.95 -3.80
C LYS A 34 13.11 -21.82 -3.67
N GLU A 35 12.42 -21.74 -2.54
CA GLU A 35 11.47 -20.65 -2.25
C GLU A 35 12.20 -19.30 -2.23
N VAL A 36 13.35 -19.21 -1.57
CA VAL A 36 14.16 -17.99 -1.49
C VAL A 36 14.60 -17.51 -2.87
N THR A 37 15.08 -18.42 -3.73
CA THR A 37 15.40 -18.10 -5.13
C THR A 37 14.17 -17.57 -5.88
N SER A 38 13.04 -18.26 -5.79
CA SER A 38 11.80 -17.84 -6.44
C SER A 38 11.35 -16.43 -6.00
N VAL A 39 11.46 -16.10 -4.71
CA VAL A 39 11.07 -14.78 -4.20
C VAL A 39 12.04 -13.70 -4.69
N ILE A 40 13.35 -13.98 -4.77
CA ILE A 40 14.32 -13.01 -5.31
C ILE A 40 14.05 -12.75 -6.81
N GLU A 41 13.82 -13.79 -7.59
CA GLU A 41 13.52 -13.66 -9.03
C GLU A 41 12.24 -12.84 -9.25
N GLN A 42 11.21 -13.07 -8.44
CA GLN A 42 9.99 -12.25 -8.46
C GLN A 42 10.24 -10.80 -8.04
N ALA A 43 11.07 -10.58 -7.01
CA ALA A 43 11.42 -9.22 -6.56
C ALA A 43 12.14 -8.42 -7.66
N TRP A 44 12.95 -9.08 -8.50
CA TRP A 44 13.66 -8.43 -9.59
C TRP A 44 12.77 -7.97 -10.75
N LYS A 45 11.55 -8.53 -10.87
CA LYS A 45 10.52 -8.07 -11.83
C LYS A 45 9.81 -6.79 -11.40
N LEU A 46 9.99 -6.37 -10.14
CA LEU A 46 9.33 -5.20 -9.56
C LEU A 46 10.23 -3.95 -9.63
N PRO A 47 9.64 -2.74 -9.51
CA PRO A 47 10.40 -1.50 -9.37
C PRO A 47 11.38 -1.52 -8.19
N GLU A 48 12.48 -0.77 -8.30
CA GLU A 48 13.59 -0.79 -7.36
C GLU A 48 13.17 -0.56 -5.90
N SER A 49 12.21 0.34 -5.67
CA SER A 49 11.70 0.66 -4.33
C SER A 49 11.01 -0.53 -3.65
N GLU A 50 10.25 -1.31 -4.41
CA GLU A 50 9.55 -2.51 -3.91
C GLU A 50 10.53 -3.68 -3.79
N ARG A 51 11.41 -3.87 -4.77
CA ARG A 51 12.50 -4.86 -4.74
C ARG A 51 13.34 -4.73 -3.48
N LYS A 52 13.79 -3.51 -3.16
CA LYS A 52 14.60 -3.23 -1.97
C LYS A 52 13.90 -3.62 -0.67
N LYS A 53 12.59 -3.39 -0.55
CA LYS A 53 11.81 -3.77 0.64
C LYS A 53 11.74 -5.28 0.80
N ILE A 54 11.56 -6.03 -0.29
CA ILE A 54 11.46 -7.49 -0.28
C ILE A 54 12.79 -8.09 0.16
N ILE A 55 13.89 -7.63 -0.44
CA ILE A 55 15.24 -8.09 -0.12
C ILE A 55 15.59 -7.79 1.34
N ARG A 56 15.30 -6.57 1.83
CA ARG A 56 15.51 -6.22 3.24
C ARG A 56 14.77 -7.17 4.19
N ARG A 57 13.52 -7.52 3.86
CA ARG A 57 12.71 -8.42 4.70
C ARG A 57 13.27 -9.84 4.73
N LEU A 58 13.64 -10.39 3.58
CA LEU A 58 14.27 -11.71 3.51
C LEU A 58 15.59 -11.73 4.30
N TYR A 59 16.40 -10.69 4.14
CA TYR A 59 17.67 -10.53 4.84
C TYR A 59 17.49 -10.53 6.35
N LEU A 60 16.56 -9.72 6.87
CA LEU A 60 16.27 -9.67 8.31
C LEU A 60 15.57 -10.93 8.83
N LYS A 61 14.81 -11.66 8.02
CA LYS A 61 14.12 -12.90 8.41
C LYS A 61 15.11 -14.04 8.64
N TRP A 62 16.04 -14.22 7.72
CA TRP A 62 16.99 -15.34 7.73
C TRP A 62 18.32 -14.99 8.40
N HIS A 63 18.45 -13.81 8.99
CA HIS A 63 19.68 -13.43 9.71
C HIS A 63 20.00 -14.43 10.83
N PRO A 64 21.24 -14.95 10.92
CA PRO A 64 21.63 -15.96 11.92
C PRO A 64 21.30 -15.57 13.36
N ASP A 65 21.53 -14.30 13.75
CA ASP A 65 21.25 -13.79 15.11
C ASP A 65 19.80 -13.95 15.56
N LYS A 66 18.83 -13.94 14.63
CA LYS A 66 17.40 -14.07 14.96
C LYS A 66 16.93 -15.52 15.02
N ASN A 67 17.74 -16.45 14.53
CA ASN A 67 17.40 -17.86 14.35
C ASN A 67 18.34 -18.77 15.16
N ALA A 68 18.61 -18.41 16.42
CA ALA A 68 19.52 -19.15 17.29
C ALA A 68 19.14 -20.63 17.48
N GLU A 69 17.85 -20.96 17.37
CA GLU A 69 17.33 -22.34 17.50
C GLU A 69 17.49 -23.17 16.21
N ASN A 70 17.70 -22.52 15.06
CA ASN A 70 17.88 -23.16 13.75
C ASN A 70 19.08 -22.55 13.01
N LEU A 71 20.20 -22.38 13.73
CA LEU A 71 21.35 -21.59 13.28
C LEU A 71 21.96 -22.12 11.97
N GLU A 72 22.09 -23.44 11.83
CA GLU A 72 22.67 -24.07 10.63
C GLU A 72 21.82 -23.80 9.39
N ILE A 73 20.51 -24.03 9.50
CA ILE A 73 19.55 -23.76 8.42
C ILE A 73 19.55 -22.27 8.06
N ALA A 74 19.49 -21.39 9.07
CA ALA A 74 19.47 -19.95 8.82
C ALA A 74 20.76 -19.45 8.16
N THR A 75 21.91 -19.98 8.56
CA THR A 75 23.21 -19.62 7.97
C THR A 75 23.30 -20.05 6.51
N GLU A 76 22.89 -21.28 6.19
CA GLU A 76 22.86 -21.77 4.80
C GLU A 76 21.88 -20.97 3.93
N VAL A 77 20.69 -20.70 4.44
CA VAL A 77 19.68 -19.89 3.73
C VAL A 77 20.16 -18.45 3.54
N PHE A 78 20.81 -17.86 4.54
CA PHE A 78 21.33 -16.50 4.48
C PHE A 78 22.49 -16.37 3.49
N LYS A 79 23.40 -17.36 3.46
CA LYS A 79 24.48 -17.44 2.47
C LYS A 79 23.91 -17.57 1.05
N HIS A 80 22.92 -18.45 0.87
CA HIS A 80 22.23 -18.60 -0.41
C HIS A 80 21.53 -17.31 -0.84
N LEU A 81 20.86 -16.63 0.09
CA LEU A 81 20.22 -15.34 -0.14
C LEU A 81 21.22 -14.29 -0.66
N GLN A 82 22.39 -14.17 -0.03
CA GLN A 82 23.43 -13.22 -0.45
C GLN A 82 24.00 -13.55 -1.84
N ASN A 83 24.23 -14.84 -2.11
CA ASN A 83 24.69 -15.31 -3.42
C ASN A 83 23.67 -15.01 -4.52
N GLU A 84 22.39 -15.22 -4.23
CA GLU A 84 21.29 -15.02 -5.17
C GLU A 84 21.06 -13.53 -5.48
N ILE A 85 21.16 -12.66 -4.47
CA ILE A 85 21.18 -11.20 -4.68
C ILE A 85 22.35 -10.81 -5.59
N SER A 86 23.55 -11.33 -5.32
CA SER A 86 24.75 -11.05 -6.11
C SER A 86 24.62 -11.57 -7.56
N ARG A 87 23.98 -12.73 -7.76
CA ARG A 87 23.68 -13.31 -9.08
C ARG A 87 22.81 -12.37 -9.90
N MET A 88 21.71 -11.90 -9.31
CA MET A 88 20.76 -11.01 -9.99
C MET A 88 21.31 -9.60 -10.25
N GLU A 89 22.17 -9.08 -9.36
CA GLU A 89 22.90 -7.82 -9.61
C GLU A 89 23.84 -7.94 -10.82
N LYS A 90 24.61 -9.03 -10.91
CA LYS A 90 25.51 -9.29 -12.04
C LYS A 90 24.74 -9.45 -13.35
N GLN A 91 23.63 -10.20 -13.33
CA GLN A 91 22.77 -10.38 -14.50
C GLN A 91 22.21 -9.04 -14.99
N SER A 92 21.69 -8.21 -14.08
CA SER A 92 21.16 -6.90 -14.43
C SER A 92 22.20 -5.94 -15.02
N LEU A 93 23.48 -6.07 -14.64
CA LEU A 93 24.58 -5.28 -15.21
C LEU A 93 24.99 -5.79 -16.60
N ALA A 94 24.92 -7.10 -16.84
CA ALA A 94 25.20 -7.70 -18.14
C ALA A 94 24.14 -7.34 -19.19
N ASP A 95 22.87 -7.34 -18.81
CA ASP A 95 21.76 -6.94 -19.70
C ASP A 95 21.89 -5.45 -20.13
N GLN A 96 22.30 -4.58 -19.19
CA GLN A 96 22.54 -3.16 -19.48
C GLN A 96 23.77 -2.91 -20.37
N SER A 97 24.80 -3.76 -20.31
CA SER A 97 26.00 -3.62 -21.13
C SER A 97 25.78 -4.15 -22.57
N ALA A 98 24.96 -5.19 -22.73
CA ALA A 98 24.55 -5.72 -24.03
C ALA A 98 23.73 -4.70 -24.84
N ASP A 99 22.78 -3.98 -24.21
CA ASP A 99 21.99 -2.92 -24.86
C ASP A 99 22.86 -1.71 -25.29
N ARG A 100 23.94 -1.44 -24.55
CA ARG A 100 24.84 -0.31 -24.82
C ARG A 100 25.83 -0.59 -25.95
N ALA A 101 26.16 -1.85 -26.20
CA ALA A 101 27.07 -2.27 -27.27
C ALA A 101 26.49 -2.04 -28.69
N SER A 102 25.19 -1.77 -28.82
CA SER A 102 24.53 -1.45 -30.09
C SER A 102 24.66 0.02 -30.51
N ARG A 103 25.16 0.93 -29.65
CA ARG A 103 25.32 2.36 -29.96
C ARG A 103 26.79 2.78 -29.87
N ARG A 104 27.34 3.30 -30.98
CA ARG A 104 28.73 3.79 -31.15
C ARG A 104 29.25 4.55 -29.92
N PRO A 105 30.48 4.29 -29.43
CA PRO A 105 30.96 4.93 -28.22
C PRO A 105 31.60 6.29 -28.50
N PHE A 106 31.05 7.34 -27.89
CA PHE A 106 31.88 8.45 -27.43
C PHE A 106 32.38 8.08 -26.04
N SER A 107 33.69 7.98 -25.89
CA SER A 107 34.33 7.57 -24.64
C SER A 107 34.18 8.66 -23.60
N THR A 108 33.38 8.41 -22.56
CA THR A 108 33.38 9.21 -21.32
C THR A 108 33.81 8.32 -20.17
N SER A 109 34.99 8.59 -19.64
CA SER A 109 35.67 7.89 -18.55
C SER A 109 34.95 8.06 -17.20
N SER A 110 33.77 7.43 -17.03
CA SER A 110 33.03 7.47 -15.75
C SER A 110 32.29 6.17 -15.44
N THR A 111 32.94 5.02 -15.64
CA THR A 111 32.38 3.71 -15.25
C THR A 111 32.62 3.38 -13.77
N ARG A 112 33.56 4.05 -13.11
CA ARG A 112 33.95 3.74 -11.72
C ARG A 112 32.96 4.25 -10.67
N PHE A 113 32.17 5.29 -10.97
CA PHE A 113 31.33 5.99 -9.98
C PHE A 113 29.85 5.60 -9.98
N GLN A 114 29.39 4.75 -10.91
CA GLN A 114 27.98 4.31 -10.97
C GLN A 114 27.76 2.93 -10.32
N SER A 115 28.77 2.07 -10.29
CA SER A 115 28.68 0.69 -9.76
C SER A 115 28.28 0.66 -8.28
N GLU A 116 28.85 1.55 -7.45
CA GLU A 116 28.60 1.55 -6.01
C GLU A 116 27.20 2.04 -5.61
N LYS A 117 26.52 2.80 -6.48
CA LYS A 117 25.17 3.33 -6.16
C LYS A 117 24.08 2.27 -6.15
N PHE A 118 24.33 1.07 -6.70
CA PHE A 118 23.27 0.08 -6.92
C PHE A 118 23.44 -1.25 -6.17
N SER A 119 24.58 -1.54 -5.54
CA SER A 119 24.75 -2.80 -4.80
C SER A 119 24.07 -2.84 -3.42
N PHE A 120 23.32 -3.91 -3.14
CA PHE A 120 22.70 -4.19 -1.84
C PHE A 120 23.71 -4.39 -0.71
N GLN A 121 24.98 -4.71 -1.04
CA GLN A 121 26.08 -4.85 -0.09
C GLN A 121 26.19 -3.64 0.87
N ARG A 122 25.92 -2.42 0.36
CA ARG A 122 25.97 -1.17 1.14
C ARG A 122 24.95 -1.12 2.29
N PHE A 123 23.88 -1.91 2.22
CA PHE A 123 22.85 -1.95 3.26
C PHE A 123 23.12 -3.01 4.33
N TYR A 124 24.00 -3.99 4.07
CA TYR A 124 24.21 -5.13 4.96
C TYR A 124 24.73 -4.71 6.33
N THR A 125 25.62 -3.72 6.43
CA THR A 125 26.09 -3.19 7.72
C THR A 125 24.93 -2.64 8.56
N SER A 126 24.07 -1.83 7.96
CA SER A 126 22.89 -1.25 8.64
C SER A 126 21.88 -2.33 9.03
N TRP A 127 21.62 -3.30 8.14
CA TRP A 127 20.66 -4.36 8.42
C TRP A 127 21.18 -5.40 9.43
N ASN A 128 22.49 -5.65 9.47
CA ASN A 128 23.10 -6.48 10.51
C ASN A 128 22.93 -5.82 11.88
N GLN A 129 23.22 -4.52 11.99
CA GLN A 129 22.99 -3.77 13.24
C GLN A 129 21.52 -3.81 13.67
N GLU A 130 20.59 -3.62 12.73
CA GLU A 130 19.15 -3.72 12.98
C GLU A 130 18.74 -5.14 13.42
N ALA A 131 19.32 -6.17 12.81
CA ALA A 131 19.04 -7.55 13.19
C ALA A 131 19.49 -7.86 14.62
N THR A 132 20.65 -7.36 15.04
CA THR A 132 21.19 -7.53 16.40
C THR A 132 20.46 -6.66 17.44
N SER A 133 20.09 -5.42 17.11
CA SER A 133 19.38 -4.51 18.03
C SER A 133 17.99 -5.01 18.45
N HIS A 134 17.29 -5.72 17.55
CA HIS A 134 16.00 -6.34 17.89
C HIS A 134 16.13 -7.47 18.93
N LYS A 135 17.32 -8.07 19.09
CA LYS A 135 17.57 -9.08 20.12
C LYS A 135 17.66 -8.44 21.51
N SER A 136 18.41 -7.33 21.64
CA SER A 136 18.55 -6.61 22.91
C SER A 136 17.23 -6.01 23.37
N GLU A 137 16.44 -5.43 22.47
CA GLU A 137 15.14 -4.85 22.81
C GLU A 137 14.11 -5.91 23.24
N LYS A 138 14.07 -7.05 22.55
CA LYS A 138 13.19 -8.18 22.93
C LYS A 138 13.60 -8.81 24.26
N GLN A 139 14.89 -8.82 24.56
CA GLN A 139 15.41 -9.33 25.83
C GLN A 139 15.12 -8.35 26.99
N GLN A 140 15.35 -7.05 26.80
CA GLN A 140 15.00 -6.01 27.77
C GLN A 140 13.50 -5.96 28.07
N PHE A 141 12.64 -6.10 27.05
CA PHE A 141 11.19 -6.17 27.26
C PHE A 141 10.77 -7.41 28.07
N ARG A 142 11.41 -8.55 27.81
CA ARG A 142 11.21 -9.80 28.58
C ARG A 142 11.66 -9.68 30.03
N GLU A 143 12.75 -8.95 30.27
CA GLU A 143 13.30 -8.72 31.62
C GLU A 143 12.45 -7.73 32.42
N HIS A 144 11.88 -6.70 31.78
CA HIS A 144 11.05 -5.69 32.45
C HIS A 144 9.57 -6.07 32.68
N TYR A 145 9.02 -7.00 31.89
CA TYR A 145 7.60 -7.40 31.98
C TYR A 145 7.45 -8.91 32.21
N THR A 146 7.94 -9.42 33.34
CA THR A 146 7.86 -10.84 33.71
C THR A 146 6.47 -11.30 34.15
N SER A 147 5.57 -10.39 34.56
CA SER A 147 4.28 -10.73 35.17
C SER A 147 3.10 -10.90 34.20
N TYR A 148 3.22 -10.47 32.94
CA TYR A 148 2.15 -10.54 31.94
C TYR A 148 2.47 -11.46 30.74
N ALA A 149 3.56 -12.20 30.79
CA ALA A 149 3.98 -13.11 29.72
C ALA A 149 3.15 -14.40 29.71
N GLY A 150 1.84 -14.28 29.54
CA GLY A 150 1.02 -15.35 29.00
C GLY A 150 1.62 -15.77 27.66
N SER A 151 1.90 -17.07 27.52
CA SER A 151 2.51 -17.69 26.34
C SER A 151 1.77 -17.29 25.05
N SER A 152 2.21 -16.20 24.42
CA SER A 152 1.91 -15.90 23.04
C SER A 152 3.06 -16.47 22.21
N HIS A 153 3.05 -17.79 22.03
CA HIS A 153 3.62 -18.39 20.82
C HIS A 153 2.70 -18.04 19.64
N SER A 154 2.50 -16.75 19.43
CA SER A 154 1.84 -16.25 18.26
C SER A 154 2.90 -16.24 17.17
N ASN A 155 2.70 -17.05 16.13
CA ASN A 155 3.35 -16.93 14.82
C ASN A 155 3.02 -15.56 14.16
N ARG A 156 3.04 -14.47 14.92
CA ARG A 156 2.69 -13.10 14.55
C ARG A 156 3.80 -12.38 13.79
N PHE A 157 4.70 -13.13 13.18
CA PHE A 157 5.33 -12.75 11.92
C PHE A 157 4.58 -13.42 10.76
N PHE A 158 3.25 -13.42 10.81
CA PHE A 158 2.40 -13.86 9.72
C PHE A 158 2.67 -12.96 8.52
N VAL A 159 3.57 -13.44 7.68
CA VAL A 159 3.70 -13.07 6.28
C VAL A 159 2.35 -13.46 5.65
N PRO A 160 1.54 -12.53 5.15
CA PRO A 160 0.42 -12.92 4.30
C PRO A 160 1.00 -13.70 3.12
N PRO A 161 0.57 -14.96 2.89
CA PRO A 161 0.98 -15.70 1.71
C PRO A 161 0.34 -14.98 0.53
N SER A 162 1.18 -14.51 -0.40
CA SER A 162 0.91 -13.61 -1.53
C SER A 162 1.03 -12.10 -1.23
N PHE A 163 1.68 -11.40 -2.16
CA PHE A 163 1.58 -9.95 -2.38
C PHE A 163 0.15 -9.53 -2.80
N LYS A 164 -0.89 -10.13 -2.21
CA LYS A 164 -2.23 -9.58 -2.31
C LYS A 164 -2.19 -8.23 -1.62
N SER A 165 -2.45 -7.19 -2.40
CA SER A 165 -2.59 -5.83 -1.92
C SER A 165 -3.55 -5.85 -0.72
N VAL A 166 -3.04 -5.59 0.48
CA VAL A 166 -3.86 -5.56 1.70
C VAL A 166 -4.45 -4.16 1.82
N GLY A 167 -5.76 -4.08 2.02
CA GLY A 167 -6.47 -2.84 2.26
C GLY A 167 -5.90 -2.04 3.43
N ASN A 168 -6.00 -0.71 3.36
CA ASN A 168 -5.71 0.19 4.47
C ASN A 168 -7.00 0.92 4.88
N PRO A 169 -7.78 0.34 5.81
CA PRO A 169 -9.07 0.89 6.21
C PRO A 169 -8.95 2.25 6.93
N VAL A 170 -7.82 2.52 7.58
CA VAL A 170 -7.57 3.80 8.28
C VAL A 170 -7.41 4.94 7.27
N GLU A 171 -6.57 4.76 6.27
CA GLU A 171 -6.43 5.75 5.19
C GLU A 171 -7.72 5.86 4.39
N ALA A 172 -8.39 4.75 4.07
CA ALA A 172 -9.69 4.78 3.38
C ALA A 172 -10.68 5.72 4.10
N ARG A 173 -10.86 5.58 5.43
CA ARG A 173 -11.71 6.47 6.22
C ARG A 173 -11.26 7.93 6.21
N ARG A 174 -9.94 8.17 6.27
CA ARG A 174 -9.37 9.52 6.23
C ARG A 174 -9.71 10.24 4.92
N TRP A 175 -9.50 9.56 3.78
CA TRP A 175 -9.82 10.09 2.46
C TRP A 175 -11.33 10.30 2.27
N LEU A 176 -12.13 9.33 2.70
CA LEU A 176 -13.59 9.40 2.61
C LEU A 176 -14.17 10.55 3.44
N ARG A 177 -13.61 10.83 4.61
CA ARG A 177 -14.00 11.99 5.43
C ARG A 177 -13.78 13.31 4.69
N GLN A 178 -12.67 13.44 3.96
CA GLN A 178 -12.43 14.63 3.14
C GLN A 178 -13.37 14.69 1.92
N ALA A 179 -13.67 13.56 1.29
CA ALA A 179 -14.65 13.49 0.20
C ALA A 179 -16.04 13.99 0.66
N ARG A 180 -16.50 13.55 1.84
CA ARG A 180 -17.74 14.04 2.48
C ARG A 180 -17.70 15.54 2.75
N ALA A 181 -16.60 16.05 3.28
CA ALA A 181 -16.44 17.48 3.56
C ALA A 181 -16.52 18.31 2.27
N ASN A 182 -15.86 17.86 1.19
CA ASN A 182 -15.92 18.53 -0.11
C ASN A 182 -17.36 18.53 -0.67
N PHE A 183 -18.06 17.41 -0.61
CA PHE A 183 -19.44 17.31 -1.07
C PHE A 183 -20.39 18.20 -0.25
N SER A 184 -20.24 18.21 1.07
CA SER A 184 -21.00 19.10 1.95
C SER A 184 -20.73 20.57 1.61
N ALA A 185 -19.47 20.95 1.40
CA ALA A 185 -19.08 22.31 1.05
C ALA A 185 -19.57 22.76 -0.33
N ALA A 186 -19.94 21.85 -1.23
CA ALA A 186 -20.53 22.19 -2.53
C ALA A 186 -21.90 22.87 -2.36
N ARG A 187 -22.66 22.49 -1.33
CA ARG A 187 -23.96 23.10 -1.02
C ARG A 187 -23.85 24.58 -0.67
N ASN A 188 -22.69 25.02 -0.19
CA ASN A 188 -22.47 26.40 0.19
C ASN A 188 -22.48 27.37 -0.99
N ASP A 189 -22.28 26.89 -2.22
CA ASP A 189 -22.19 27.72 -3.42
C ASP A 189 -23.48 27.67 -4.27
N LEU A 190 -24.45 26.82 -3.90
CA LEU A 190 -25.74 26.73 -4.59
C LEU A 190 -26.47 28.06 -4.54
N HIS A 191 -27.06 28.44 -5.69
CA HIS A 191 -27.82 29.69 -5.86
C HIS A 191 -27.02 30.98 -5.57
N LYS A 192 -25.69 30.93 -5.61
CA LYS A 192 -24.80 32.09 -5.39
C LYS A 192 -24.05 32.56 -6.62
N ASN A 193 -24.51 32.18 -7.81
CA ASN A 193 -23.80 32.40 -9.07
C ASN A 193 -22.33 31.89 -9.01
N ALA A 194 -22.16 30.68 -8.46
CA ALA A 194 -20.86 30.05 -8.22
C ALA A 194 -20.92 28.55 -8.60
N ASN A 195 -21.61 28.24 -9.70
CA ASN A 195 -21.91 26.87 -10.13
C ASN A 195 -20.66 26.07 -10.53
N GLU A 196 -19.62 26.75 -11.03
CA GLU A 196 -18.30 26.19 -11.30
C GLU A 196 -17.66 25.63 -10.02
N TRP A 197 -17.87 26.29 -8.87
CA TRP A 197 -17.36 25.83 -7.58
C TRP A 197 -18.15 24.64 -7.03
N VAL A 198 -19.48 24.62 -7.23
CA VAL A 198 -20.30 23.43 -6.96
C VAL A 198 -19.76 22.24 -7.75
N CYS A 199 -19.54 22.41 -9.05
CA CYS A 199 -19.04 21.36 -9.94
C CYS A 199 -17.63 20.90 -9.54
N PHE A 200 -16.71 21.84 -9.26
CA PHE A 200 -15.34 21.51 -8.85
C PHE A 200 -15.28 20.76 -7.52
N LYS A 201 -16.07 21.18 -6.52
CA LYS A 201 -16.15 20.49 -5.23
C LYS A 201 -16.73 19.08 -5.37
N CYS A 202 -17.72 18.91 -6.25
CA CYS A 202 -18.29 17.60 -6.59
C CYS A 202 -17.28 16.68 -7.30
N TYR A 203 -16.51 17.21 -8.23
CA TYR A 203 -15.39 16.51 -8.87
C TYR A 203 -14.36 16.04 -7.84
N LEU A 204 -13.94 16.93 -6.92
CA LEU A 204 -13.01 16.57 -5.86
C LEU A 204 -13.58 15.53 -4.90
N ALA A 205 -14.85 15.66 -4.51
CA ALA A 205 -15.52 14.66 -3.66
C ALA A 205 -15.49 13.27 -4.33
N THR A 206 -15.86 13.20 -5.60
CA THR A 206 -15.83 11.97 -6.39
C THR A 206 -14.42 11.37 -6.46
N LYS A 207 -13.42 12.18 -6.83
CA LYS A 207 -12.02 11.74 -6.93
C LYS A 207 -11.50 11.18 -5.60
N LEU A 208 -11.77 11.87 -4.49
CA LEU A 208 -11.27 11.45 -3.18
C LEU A 208 -12.00 10.21 -2.64
N ALA A 209 -13.29 10.04 -2.94
CA ALA A 209 -14.02 8.82 -2.57
C ALA A 209 -13.54 7.59 -3.36
N LEU A 210 -13.22 7.75 -4.64
CA LEU A 210 -12.59 6.68 -5.45
C LEU A 210 -11.22 6.28 -4.89
N ILE A 211 -10.40 7.26 -4.52
CA ILE A 211 -9.12 7.03 -3.83
C ILE A 211 -9.35 6.27 -2.52
N ALA A 212 -10.36 6.65 -1.73
CA ALA A 212 -10.71 5.96 -0.48
C ALA A 212 -11.06 4.48 -0.71
N ALA A 213 -11.86 4.18 -1.73
CA ALA A 213 -12.20 2.81 -2.10
C ALA A 213 -10.98 2.00 -2.56
N ASP A 214 -10.07 2.62 -3.30
CA ASP A 214 -8.82 1.97 -3.73
C ASP A 214 -7.89 1.68 -2.53
N TYR A 215 -7.80 2.61 -1.57
CA TYR A 215 -7.14 2.35 -0.29
C TYR A 215 -7.79 1.21 0.49
N ALA A 216 -9.13 1.12 0.52
CA ALA A 216 -9.85 0.08 1.25
C ALA A 216 -9.54 -1.34 0.73
N VAL A 217 -9.25 -1.47 -0.57
CA VAL A 217 -8.93 -2.78 -1.19
C VAL A 217 -7.44 -3.04 -1.26
N ARG A 218 -6.65 -2.05 -1.71
CA ARG A 218 -5.25 -2.23 -2.07
C ARG A 218 -4.26 -1.60 -1.10
N GLY A 219 -4.72 -0.72 -0.22
CA GLY A 219 -3.86 0.03 0.70
C GLY A 219 -3.02 1.12 0.04
N LYS A 220 -3.25 1.40 -1.25
CA LYS A 220 -2.60 2.46 -2.03
C LYS A 220 -3.51 2.90 -3.18
N SER A 221 -3.36 4.16 -3.59
CA SER A 221 -4.01 4.73 -4.77
C SER A 221 -3.05 5.64 -5.51
N ASP A 222 -3.26 5.78 -6.82
CA ASP A 222 -2.59 6.79 -7.64
C ASP A 222 -3.49 8.04 -7.70
N LYS A 223 -2.90 9.22 -7.49
CA LYS A 223 -3.62 10.50 -7.46
C LYS A 223 -3.61 11.21 -8.82
N ASP A 224 -2.71 10.81 -9.71
CA ASP A 224 -2.53 11.44 -11.02
C ASP A 224 -3.46 10.80 -12.07
N VAL A 225 -4.01 9.62 -11.76
CA VAL A 225 -5.03 8.96 -12.55
C VAL A 225 -6.35 9.75 -12.52
N LYS A 226 -6.97 9.91 -13.70
CA LYS A 226 -8.28 10.56 -13.85
C LYS A 226 -9.38 9.75 -13.15
N PRO A 227 -10.43 10.40 -12.60
CA PRO A 227 -11.52 9.71 -11.92
C PRO A 227 -12.15 8.58 -12.73
N THR A 228 -12.44 8.76 -14.02
CA THR A 228 -13.03 7.69 -14.86
C THR A 228 -12.18 6.43 -14.92
N ALA A 229 -10.86 6.56 -15.11
CA ALA A 229 -9.95 5.42 -15.16
C ALA A 229 -9.83 4.73 -13.79
N LEU A 230 -9.83 5.51 -12.71
CA LEU A 230 -9.84 4.97 -11.34
C LEU A 230 -11.17 4.26 -11.04
N ALA A 231 -12.29 4.77 -11.52
CA ALA A 231 -13.61 4.19 -11.33
C ALA A 231 -13.77 2.83 -12.01
N GLN A 232 -13.26 2.67 -13.24
CA GLN A 232 -13.24 1.38 -13.95
C GLN A 232 -12.56 0.30 -13.11
N LYS A 233 -11.37 0.63 -12.59
CA LYS A 233 -10.63 -0.27 -11.71
C LYS A 233 -11.36 -0.58 -10.40
N VAL A 234 -11.96 0.43 -9.78
CA VAL A 234 -12.67 0.27 -8.50
C VAL A 234 -13.93 -0.57 -8.67
N GLU A 235 -14.63 -0.44 -9.81
CA GLU A 235 -15.81 -1.23 -10.15
C GLU A 235 -15.51 -2.74 -10.19
N GLU A 236 -14.33 -3.14 -10.67
CA GLU A 236 -13.90 -4.55 -10.72
C GLU A 236 -13.71 -5.19 -9.32
N TYR A 237 -13.62 -4.40 -8.25
CA TYR A 237 -13.36 -4.93 -6.91
C TYR A 237 -14.57 -5.62 -6.28
N ASN A 238 -15.80 -5.25 -6.67
CA ASN A 238 -17.01 -5.82 -6.11
C ASN A 238 -18.22 -5.56 -7.02
N SER A 239 -19.04 -6.58 -7.25
CA SER A 239 -20.33 -6.49 -7.94
C SER A 239 -21.27 -5.37 -7.46
N GLN A 240 -21.22 -4.99 -6.17
CA GLN A 240 -22.01 -3.87 -5.62
C GLN A 240 -21.65 -2.51 -6.24
N LEU A 241 -20.45 -2.41 -6.83
CA LEU A 241 -19.97 -1.20 -7.48
C LEU A 241 -20.35 -1.13 -8.96
N ALA A 242 -21.17 -2.06 -9.46
CA ALA A 242 -21.62 -2.06 -10.84
C ALA A 242 -22.22 -0.69 -11.27
N GLY A 243 -21.85 -0.25 -12.46
CA GLY A 243 -22.22 1.04 -13.04
C GLY A 243 -21.47 2.24 -12.45
N LEU A 244 -20.50 2.06 -11.55
CA LEU A 244 -19.72 3.16 -10.96
C LEU A 244 -18.95 3.94 -12.05
N ALA A 245 -18.28 3.26 -12.98
CA ALA A 245 -17.57 3.91 -14.07
C ALA A 245 -18.52 4.72 -14.97
N LYS A 246 -19.72 4.19 -15.21
CA LYS A 246 -20.78 4.91 -15.96
C LYS A 246 -21.23 6.17 -15.20
N ASP A 247 -21.46 6.07 -13.89
CA ASP A 247 -21.84 7.21 -13.06
C ASP A 247 -20.77 8.31 -13.07
N VAL A 248 -19.49 7.94 -12.93
CA VAL A 248 -18.36 8.88 -12.97
C VAL A 248 -18.18 9.48 -14.37
N HIS A 249 -18.38 8.69 -15.42
CA HIS A 249 -18.32 9.17 -16.80
C HIS A 249 -19.44 10.19 -17.10
N ILE A 250 -20.65 9.98 -16.58
CA ILE A 250 -21.75 10.95 -16.69
C ILE A 250 -21.37 12.29 -16.04
N LEU A 251 -20.72 12.26 -14.87
CA LEU A 251 -20.23 13.46 -14.20
C LEU A 251 -19.22 14.23 -15.06
N GLU A 252 -18.23 13.54 -15.64
CA GLU A 252 -17.27 14.14 -16.57
C GLU A 252 -17.96 14.62 -17.87
N GLY A 253 -19.03 13.93 -18.30
CA GLY A 253 -19.84 14.28 -19.46
C GLY A 253 -20.56 15.63 -19.36
N TYR A 254 -20.79 16.14 -18.15
CA TYR A 254 -21.25 17.53 -17.93
C TYR A 254 -20.15 18.58 -18.20
N GLY A 255 -18.94 18.14 -18.59
CA GLY A 255 -17.77 18.99 -18.78
C GLY A 255 -17.01 19.27 -17.49
N VAL A 256 -17.35 18.56 -16.41
CA VAL A 256 -16.75 18.75 -15.09
C VAL A 256 -15.42 18.02 -14.99
N ASP A 257 -14.33 18.77 -14.92
CA ASP A 257 -12.99 18.24 -14.67
C ASP A 257 -12.15 19.21 -13.82
N SER A 258 -10.91 18.84 -13.49
CA SER A 258 -10.04 19.67 -12.66
C SER A 258 -9.59 20.98 -13.31
N LEU A 259 -9.81 21.19 -14.61
CA LEU A 259 -9.25 22.31 -15.37
C LEU A 259 -10.35 23.26 -15.86
N ARG A 260 -11.38 22.75 -16.56
CA ARG A 260 -12.46 23.54 -17.16
C ARG A 260 -13.35 24.27 -16.16
N THR A 261 -13.35 23.85 -14.90
CA THR A 261 -14.03 24.60 -13.82
C THR A 261 -13.20 25.77 -13.28
N ARG A 262 -11.97 25.99 -13.78
CA ARG A 262 -11.02 26.96 -13.21
C ARG A 262 -10.37 27.89 -14.24
N TYR A 263 -10.09 27.41 -15.45
CA TYR A 263 -9.27 28.14 -16.41
C TYR A 263 -10.07 28.56 -17.66
N PRO A 264 -10.18 29.87 -17.98
CA PRO A 264 -10.92 30.35 -19.14
C PRO A 264 -10.35 29.96 -20.51
N ASP A 265 -9.03 29.78 -20.64
CA ASP A 265 -8.35 29.42 -21.89
C ASP A 265 -8.75 28.03 -22.42
N LEU A 266 -9.36 27.20 -21.57
CA LEU A 266 -9.90 25.88 -21.91
C LEU A 266 -11.38 25.92 -22.32
N LEU A 267 -11.97 27.10 -22.40
CA LEU A 267 -13.37 27.33 -22.78
C LEU A 267 -13.44 28.17 -24.08
N PRO A 268 -14.53 28.07 -24.85
CA PRO A 268 -14.72 28.91 -26.03
C PRO A 268 -14.79 30.38 -25.64
N PHE A 269 -13.97 31.22 -26.28
CA PHE A 269 -14.05 32.67 -26.10
C PHE A 269 -15.48 33.20 -26.37
N PRO A 270 -16.05 34.10 -25.56
CA PRO A 270 -15.46 34.81 -24.40
C PRO A 270 -15.78 34.17 -23.03
N GLN A 271 -16.17 32.90 -22.98
CA GLN A 271 -16.68 32.27 -21.76
C GLN A 271 -15.62 32.17 -20.65
N ILE A 272 -16.06 32.39 -19.41
CA ILE A 272 -15.33 32.01 -18.21
C ILE A 272 -16.02 30.82 -17.51
N PRO A 273 -15.36 30.11 -16.57
CA PRO A 273 -15.98 29.01 -15.85
C PRO A 273 -17.30 29.38 -15.17
N ASN A 274 -17.42 30.62 -14.68
CA ASN A 274 -18.65 31.12 -14.04
C ASN A 274 -19.87 31.10 -14.98
N ASP A 275 -19.67 31.32 -16.29
CA ASP A 275 -20.75 31.31 -17.29
C ASP A 275 -21.09 29.89 -17.78
N ARG A 276 -20.13 28.96 -17.65
CA ARG A 276 -20.18 27.65 -18.31
C ARG A 276 -21.20 26.69 -17.71
N TYR A 277 -21.50 26.81 -16.41
CA TYR A 277 -22.33 25.85 -15.67
C TYR A 277 -23.62 26.51 -15.20
N THR A 278 -24.76 26.04 -15.71
CA THR A 278 -26.07 26.49 -15.25
C THR A 278 -26.43 25.87 -13.90
N SER A 279 -27.43 26.45 -13.22
CA SER A 279 -27.96 25.92 -11.96
C SER A 279 -28.49 24.49 -12.11
N GLU A 280 -29.11 24.17 -13.25
CA GLU A 280 -29.62 22.83 -13.56
C GLU A 280 -28.47 21.82 -13.71
N VAL A 281 -27.38 22.22 -14.38
CA VAL A 281 -26.18 21.39 -14.49
C VAL A 281 -25.57 21.15 -13.13
N ALA A 282 -25.43 22.21 -12.31
CA ALA A 282 -24.89 22.09 -10.95
C ALA A 282 -25.73 21.12 -10.09
N MET A 283 -27.05 21.21 -10.14
CA MET A 283 -27.95 20.28 -9.44
C MET A 283 -27.78 18.83 -9.91
N ARG A 284 -27.75 18.58 -11.23
CA ARG A 284 -27.53 17.23 -11.77
C ARG A 284 -26.17 16.65 -11.39
N VAL A 285 -25.13 17.48 -11.35
CA VAL A 285 -23.78 17.09 -10.91
C VAL A 285 -23.79 16.72 -9.42
N MET A 286 -24.49 17.49 -8.58
CA MET A 286 -24.65 17.16 -7.17
C MET A 286 -25.39 15.83 -6.95
N GLU A 287 -26.49 15.59 -7.65
CA GLU A 287 -27.26 14.34 -7.58
C GLU A 287 -26.41 13.13 -8.02
N CYS A 288 -25.65 13.29 -9.11
CA CYS A 288 -24.73 12.25 -9.58
C CYS A 288 -23.64 11.96 -8.56
N THR A 289 -23.04 13.01 -7.99
CA THR A 289 -22.01 12.88 -6.95
C THR A 289 -22.56 12.20 -5.71
N ALA A 290 -23.78 12.53 -5.27
CA ALA A 290 -24.43 11.89 -4.13
C ALA A 290 -24.55 10.37 -4.33
N ARG A 291 -25.01 9.93 -5.51
CA ARG A 291 -25.12 8.51 -5.86
C ARG A 291 -23.77 7.79 -5.81
N ILE A 292 -22.71 8.42 -6.35
CA ILE A 292 -21.35 7.87 -6.33
C ILE A 292 -20.84 7.76 -4.88
N ILE A 293 -20.97 8.83 -4.09
CA ILE A 293 -20.52 8.86 -2.71
C ILE A 293 -21.22 7.80 -1.88
N ILE A 294 -22.56 7.69 -1.96
CA ILE A 294 -23.33 6.67 -1.22
C ILE A 294 -22.83 5.26 -1.58
N LYS A 295 -22.71 4.96 -2.88
CA LYS A 295 -22.25 3.64 -3.37
C LYS A 295 -20.86 3.28 -2.84
N LEU A 296 -19.91 4.22 -2.89
CA LEU A 296 -18.54 4.02 -2.41
C LEU A 296 -18.46 3.97 -0.88
N GLU A 297 -19.26 4.75 -0.17
CA GLU A 297 -19.32 4.73 1.30
C GLU A 297 -19.80 3.39 1.83
N THR A 298 -20.91 2.87 1.27
CA THR A 298 -21.43 1.56 1.63
C THR A 298 -20.38 0.47 1.40
N PHE A 299 -19.68 0.52 0.26
CA PHE A 299 -18.61 -0.41 -0.04
C PHE A 299 -17.44 -0.33 0.95
N VAL A 300 -16.94 0.88 1.25
CA VAL A 300 -15.81 1.08 2.17
C VAL A 300 -16.19 0.64 3.58
N GLN A 301 -17.42 0.92 4.03
CA GLN A 301 -17.90 0.49 5.35
C GLN A 301 -17.98 -1.03 5.51
N GLN A 302 -18.31 -1.77 4.46
CA GLN A 302 -18.34 -3.24 4.50
C GLN A 302 -16.94 -3.89 4.50
N LYS A 303 -15.91 -3.15 4.10
CA LYS A 303 -14.51 -3.62 4.01
C LYS A 303 -13.67 -3.26 5.25
N VAL A 304 -14.17 -2.36 6.09
CA VAL A 304 -13.57 -1.91 7.35
C VAL A 304 -13.98 -2.85 8.48
#